data_AF-A0A2T9Z1A4-F1
#
_entry.id   AF-A0A2T9Z1A4-F1
#
_cell.length_a   1.000
_cell.length_b   1.000
_cell.length_c   1.000
_cell.angle_alpha   90.00
_cell.angle_beta   90.00
_cell.angle_gamma   90.00
#
_symmetry.space_group_name_H-M   'P 1'
#
loop_
_entity.id
_entity.type
_entity.pdbx_description
1 polymer ?
#
loop_
_entity_poly.entity_id
_entity_poly.type
_entity_poly.pdbx_seq_one_letter_code
_entity_poly.pdbx_strand_id
1 'polypeptide(L)'
;MNDTENIRVYRSGTQHCRVLCLGSNPALQYTLIFQKLDIGKVNRSAQQITTLGGKGQGFAIATRAYYGDSHNNVVLQPIGGYAGDQILELQKKEKLDCISVMVNSCTRTATTIIDNSTKEITELVGTSEPISEFESKLFVDAAIKLLCCEQHPKALSICGSFAKGLSINSIVEIVKSKHPETLLFVDSVDRIENVLELGNTDILKINVDEIKSLGLRVLDNKDSADSTRNIITGISKLYNIKYIALTNGPLNAIFYSSDTQEFTEIQIPDISSIVSTMQSQENIVINPIGCGDTCSGVFLNLVVDGEKPLDAFIRGLAAASASCFSLAPNSKFDKKIMEEINLLMKTN
;
A
#
# COMPACT_ATOMS: atom_id res chain seq x y z
N MET A 1 14.03 12.93 28.32
CA MET A 1 12.59 12.89 27.98
C MET A 1 12.21 11.43 27.92
N ASN A 2 11.12 11.02 28.56
CA ASN A 2 10.71 9.61 28.55
C ASN A 2 10.26 9.22 27.14
N ASP A 3 10.86 8.17 26.57
CA ASP A 3 10.53 7.66 25.22
C ASP A 3 9.03 7.33 25.03
N THR A 4 8.29 7.15 26.12
CA THR A 4 6.85 6.87 26.13
C THR A 4 5.96 8.06 25.76
N GLU A 5 6.42 9.30 25.87
CA GLU A 5 5.61 10.47 25.47
C GLU A 5 5.55 10.67 23.95
N ASN A 6 6.58 10.16 23.23
CA ASN A 6 6.73 10.35 21.79
C ASN A 6 6.16 9.19 20.96
N ILE A 7 5.52 8.18 21.58
CA ILE A 7 4.89 7.08 20.87
C ILE A 7 3.43 6.95 21.32
N ARG A 8 2.50 7.17 20.39
CA ARG A 8 1.06 6.93 20.60
C ARG A 8 0.68 5.58 20.04
N VAL A 9 0.20 4.70 20.91
CA VAL A 9 -0.24 3.35 20.54
C VAL A 9 -1.76 3.31 20.54
N TYR A 10 -2.34 2.79 19.45
CA TYR A 10 -3.75 2.43 19.40
C TYR A 10 -3.89 1.00 18.88
N ARG A 11 -4.60 0.17 19.66
CA ARG A 11 -4.81 -1.26 19.42
C ARG A 11 -6.28 -1.57 19.66
N SER A 12 -6.97 -2.08 18.65
CA SER A 12 -8.35 -2.55 18.71
C SER A 12 -8.47 -3.99 19.23
N GLY A 13 -7.36 -4.75 19.20
CA GLY A 13 -7.31 -6.16 19.60
C GLY A 13 -6.12 -6.49 20.50
N THR A 14 -5.50 -7.65 20.26
CA THR A 14 -4.44 -8.20 21.11
C THR A 14 -3.15 -7.39 21.05
N GLN A 15 -2.23 -7.64 22.00
CA GLN A 15 -0.88 -7.07 21.95
C GLN A 15 0.00 -7.69 20.87
N HIS A 16 -0.38 -8.84 20.31
CA HIS A 16 0.40 -9.52 19.28
C HIS A 16 0.30 -8.80 17.92
N CYS A 17 1.44 -8.58 17.28
CA CYS A 17 1.56 -8.03 15.94
C CYS A 17 1.65 -9.16 14.92
N ARG A 18 0.59 -9.44 14.16
CA ARG A 18 0.59 -10.49 13.14
C ARG A 18 1.40 -10.08 11.91
N VAL A 19 1.15 -8.86 11.43
CA VAL A 19 1.84 -8.23 10.30
C VAL A 19 2.25 -6.84 10.72
N LEU A 20 3.54 -6.51 10.57
CA LEU A 20 4.04 -5.17 10.76
C LEU A 20 4.12 -4.45 9.42
N CYS A 21 3.38 -3.36 9.25
CA CYS A 21 3.40 -2.52 8.06
C CYS A 21 4.17 -1.23 8.35
N LEU A 22 5.29 -1.00 7.65
CA LEU A 22 6.03 0.25 7.70
C LEU A 22 5.36 1.28 6.79
N GLY A 23 4.44 2.06 7.35
CA GLY A 23 3.72 3.15 6.69
C GLY A 23 4.39 4.49 6.94
N SER A 24 5.62 4.65 6.49
CA SER A 24 6.48 5.76 6.95
C SER A 24 6.15 7.14 6.38
N ASN A 25 5.24 7.27 5.42
CA ASN A 25 4.85 8.57 4.83
C ASN A 25 3.31 8.73 4.78
N PRO A 26 2.67 8.80 5.96
CA PRO A 26 1.21 8.94 6.07
C PRO A 26 0.74 10.29 5.53
N ALA A 27 -0.56 10.38 5.27
CA ALA A 27 -1.21 11.59 4.82
C ALA A 27 -2.60 11.73 5.43
N LEU A 28 -3.03 12.96 5.67
CA LEU A 28 -4.44 13.26 5.85
C LEU A 28 -5.07 13.43 4.46
N GLN A 29 -6.01 12.55 4.11
CA GLN A 29 -6.64 12.54 2.80
C GLN A 29 -7.89 13.42 2.80
N TYR A 30 -8.01 14.26 1.77
CA TYR A 30 -9.23 14.96 1.42
C TYR A 30 -9.74 14.44 0.08
N THR A 31 -11.03 14.12 0.00
CA THR A 31 -11.71 13.85 -1.27
C THR A 31 -12.71 14.98 -1.51
N LEU A 32 -12.47 15.77 -2.55
CA LEU A 32 -13.29 16.91 -2.94
C LEU A 32 -14.09 16.55 -4.20
N ILE A 33 -15.41 16.54 -4.08
CA ILE A 33 -16.31 16.19 -5.18
C ILE A 33 -16.91 17.47 -5.75
N PHE A 34 -16.73 17.68 -7.05
CA PHE A 34 -17.22 18.83 -7.79
C PHE A 34 -18.27 18.38 -8.81
N GLN A 35 -19.28 19.24 -9.05
CA GLN A 35 -20.19 19.03 -10.18
C GLN A 35 -19.45 19.23 -11.51
N LYS A 36 -18.58 20.24 -11.55
CA LYS A 36 -17.65 20.54 -12.62
C LYS A 36 -16.46 21.29 -12.04
N LEU A 37 -15.24 20.93 -12.45
CA LEU A 37 -14.02 21.65 -12.12
C LEU A 37 -13.69 22.63 -13.25
N ASP A 38 -13.74 23.93 -12.98
CA ASP A 38 -13.31 24.96 -13.93
C ASP A 38 -11.86 25.41 -13.60
N ILE A 39 -10.90 24.95 -14.40
CA ILE A 39 -9.48 25.32 -14.26
C ILE A 39 -9.31 26.85 -14.36
N GLY A 40 -8.48 27.41 -13.47
CA GLY A 40 -8.20 28.85 -13.41
C GLY A 40 -9.27 29.69 -12.70
N LYS A 41 -10.33 29.07 -12.17
CA LYS A 41 -11.39 29.74 -11.41
C LYS A 41 -11.42 29.32 -9.94
N VAL A 42 -12.19 30.06 -9.13
CA VAL A 42 -12.56 29.62 -7.78
C VAL A 42 -13.60 28.52 -7.90
N ASN A 43 -13.27 27.33 -7.41
CA ASN A 43 -14.16 26.17 -7.40
C ASN A 43 -14.67 25.93 -5.97
N ARG A 44 -15.93 25.52 -5.84
CA ARG A 44 -16.54 25.13 -4.56
C ARG A 44 -17.00 23.68 -4.67
N SER A 45 -16.49 22.82 -3.81
CA SER A 45 -16.88 21.41 -3.82
C SER A 45 -18.32 21.27 -3.36
N ALA A 46 -19.04 20.33 -3.96
CA ALA A 46 -20.36 19.92 -3.50
C ALA A 46 -20.25 19.10 -2.21
N GLN A 47 -19.14 18.37 -2.05
CA GLN A 47 -18.85 17.56 -0.88
C GLN A 47 -17.34 17.51 -0.63
N GLN A 48 -16.98 17.46 0.66
CA GLN A 48 -15.64 17.15 1.12
C GLN A 48 -15.71 15.97 2.09
N ILE A 49 -14.86 14.98 1.89
CA ILE A 49 -14.72 13.83 2.77
C ILE A 49 -13.27 13.81 3.25
N THR A 50 -13.05 13.68 4.57
CA THR A 50 -11.70 13.62 5.15
C THR A 50 -11.47 12.22 5.71
N THR A 51 -10.38 11.58 5.26
CA THR A 51 -10.05 10.19 5.59
C THR A 51 -8.55 10.03 5.83
N LEU A 52 -8.16 8.80 6.16
CA LEU A 52 -6.78 8.38 6.22
C LEU A 52 -6.19 8.24 4.81
N GLY A 53 -4.88 8.41 4.68
CA GLY A 53 -4.15 8.39 3.41
C GLY A 53 -2.68 7.97 3.56
N GLY A 54 -2.13 7.44 2.46
CA GLY A 54 -0.78 6.86 2.43
C GLY A 54 -0.81 5.33 2.46
N LYS A 55 0.15 4.71 1.77
CA LYS A 55 0.10 3.28 1.43
C LYS A 55 -0.09 2.36 2.63
N GLY A 56 0.63 2.60 3.74
CA GLY A 56 0.50 1.79 4.94
C GLY A 56 -0.88 1.90 5.62
N GLN A 57 -1.51 3.08 5.59
CA GLN A 57 -2.88 3.25 6.09
C GLN A 57 -3.90 2.58 5.14
N GLY A 58 -3.74 2.75 3.83
CA GLY A 58 -4.56 2.09 2.81
C GLY A 58 -4.52 0.56 2.91
N PHE A 59 -3.32 0.01 3.11
CA PHE A 59 -3.09 -1.41 3.38
C PHE A 59 -3.95 -1.90 4.57
N ALA A 60 -3.91 -1.19 5.70
CA ALA A 60 -4.65 -1.57 6.90
C ALA A 60 -6.18 -1.41 6.75
N ILE A 61 -6.64 -0.39 6.01
CA ILE A 61 -8.05 -0.21 5.67
C ILE A 61 -8.55 -1.40 4.84
N ALA A 62 -7.77 -1.83 3.85
CA ALA A 62 -8.12 -2.95 2.99
C ALA A 62 -8.15 -4.28 3.74
N THR A 63 -7.17 -4.53 4.61
CA THR A 63 -7.21 -5.66 5.54
C THR A 63 -8.51 -5.67 6.33
N ARG A 64 -8.89 -4.52 6.90
CA ARG A 64 -10.13 -4.41 7.69
C ARG A 64 -11.39 -4.62 6.85
N ALA A 65 -11.42 -4.13 5.62
CA ALA A 65 -12.53 -4.39 4.70
C ALA A 65 -12.66 -5.88 4.38
N TYR A 66 -11.55 -6.62 4.30
CA TYR A 66 -11.55 -8.05 4.01
C TYR A 66 -11.95 -8.94 5.19
N TYR A 67 -11.40 -8.68 6.38
CA TYR A 67 -11.58 -9.52 7.59
C TYR A 67 -12.69 -9.03 8.53
N GLY A 68 -13.07 -7.75 8.45
CA GLY A 68 -14.00 -7.11 9.38
C GLY A 68 -13.35 -6.53 10.65
N ASP A 69 -12.08 -6.84 10.90
CA ASP A 69 -11.25 -6.33 12.00
C ASP A 69 -9.82 -5.96 11.53
N SER A 70 -8.97 -5.45 12.42
CA SER A 70 -7.57 -5.10 12.05
C SER A 70 -6.73 -6.31 11.65
N HIS A 71 -7.20 -7.52 11.95
CA HIS A 71 -6.49 -8.78 11.79
C HIS A 71 -5.08 -8.76 12.43
N ASN A 72 -4.93 -7.97 13.51
CA ASN A 72 -3.65 -7.65 14.15
C ASN A 72 -2.56 -7.12 13.18
N ASN A 73 -2.96 -6.46 12.09
CA ASN A 73 -2.05 -5.71 11.21
C ASN A 73 -1.74 -4.36 11.84
N VAL A 74 -0.45 -4.03 11.95
CA VAL A 74 0.02 -2.90 12.74
C VAL A 74 0.74 -1.93 11.83
N VAL A 75 0.23 -0.71 11.70
CA VAL A 75 0.90 0.33 10.94
C VAL A 75 1.84 1.10 11.86
N LEU A 76 3.13 1.06 11.57
CA LEU A 76 4.13 1.93 12.19
C LEU A 76 4.34 3.17 11.32
N GLN A 77 4.15 4.35 11.87
CA GLN A 77 4.11 5.61 11.11
C GLN A 77 4.61 6.81 11.93
N PRO A 78 5.31 7.79 11.31
CA PRO A 78 5.56 9.08 11.93
C PRO A 78 4.36 10.02 11.74
N ILE A 79 3.91 10.70 12.80
CA ILE A 79 2.73 11.58 12.79
C ILE A 79 3.03 12.90 13.51
N GLY A 80 2.68 14.03 12.90
CA GLY A 80 2.97 15.35 13.49
C GLY A 80 2.05 16.46 13.02
N GLY A 81 1.99 17.53 13.82
CA GLY A 81 1.13 18.70 13.59
C GLY A 81 -0.37 18.39 13.60
N TYR A 82 -1.17 19.38 13.19
CA TYR A 82 -2.63 19.31 13.22
C TYR A 82 -3.20 18.19 12.34
N ALA A 83 -2.64 18.00 11.14
CA ALA A 83 -3.02 16.89 10.26
C ALA A 83 -2.78 15.54 10.96
N GLY A 84 -1.69 15.44 11.73
CA GLY A 84 -1.39 14.26 12.53
C GLY A 84 -2.41 14.00 13.63
N ASP A 85 -2.84 15.03 14.37
CA ASP A 85 -3.90 14.87 15.37
C ASP A 85 -5.22 14.38 14.75
N GLN A 86 -5.59 14.88 13.57
CA GLN A 86 -6.76 14.38 12.85
C GLN A 86 -6.61 12.91 12.42
N ILE A 87 -5.42 12.51 11.97
CA ILE A 87 -5.13 11.09 11.66
C ILE A 87 -5.31 10.22 12.91
N LEU A 88 -4.84 10.66 14.08
CA LEU A 88 -4.99 9.91 15.32
C LEU A 88 -6.44 9.70 15.74
N GLU A 89 -7.32 10.66 15.45
CA GLU A 89 -8.77 10.50 15.69
C GLU A 89 -9.41 9.59 14.63
N LEU A 90 -9.03 9.74 13.36
CA LEU A 90 -9.54 8.91 12.27
C LEU A 90 -9.11 7.44 12.42
N GLN A 91 -7.87 7.13 12.79
CA GLN A 91 -7.41 5.75 12.99
C GLN A 91 -8.17 5.06 14.13
N LYS A 92 -8.55 5.80 15.19
CA LYS A 92 -9.41 5.28 16.27
C LYS A 92 -10.79 4.95 15.74
N LYS A 93 -11.41 5.90 15.01
CA LYS A 93 -12.73 5.74 14.39
C LYS A 93 -12.76 4.55 13.44
N GLU A 94 -11.74 4.38 12.62
CA GLU A 94 -11.60 3.27 11.67
C GLU A 94 -11.14 1.96 12.34
N LYS A 95 -10.76 1.99 13.63
CA LYS A 95 -10.25 0.82 14.38
C LYS A 95 -9.04 0.16 13.70
N LEU A 96 -8.10 0.97 13.21
CA LEU A 96 -6.84 0.48 12.65
C LEU A 96 -5.78 0.40 13.73
N ASP A 97 -5.07 -0.72 13.85
CA ASP A 97 -4.02 -0.81 14.85
C ASP A 97 -2.78 -0.06 14.36
N CYS A 98 -2.36 0.95 15.12
CA CYS A 98 -1.27 1.83 14.76
C CYS A 98 -0.32 2.08 15.93
N ILE A 99 0.96 2.19 15.60
CA ILE A 99 1.99 2.74 16.48
C ILE A 99 2.50 4.00 15.79
N SER A 100 2.18 5.15 16.39
CA SER A 100 2.49 6.45 15.82
C SER A 100 3.65 7.08 16.59
N VAL A 101 4.78 7.27 15.92
CA VAL A 101 5.90 8.06 16.44
C VAL A 101 5.56 9.52 16.23
N MET A 102 5.46 10.28 17.31
CA MET A 102 5.15 11.70 17.26
C MET A 102 6.37 12.47 16.77
N VAL A 103 6.19 13.27 15.72
CA VAL A 103 7.24 14.08 15.11
C VAL A 103 6.86 15.56 15.08
N ASN A 104 7.86 16.44 15.06
CA ASN A 104 7.66 17.88 15.00
C ASN A 104 7.20 18.36 13.61
N SER A 105 7.63 17.67 12.55
CA SER A 105 7.22 17.98 11.18
C SER A 105 5.73 17.70 10.97
N CYS A 106 5.06 18.55 10.21
CA CYS A 106 3.64 18.32 9.91
C CYS A 106 3.47 17.12 8.97
N THR A 107 2.57 16.20 9.32
CA THR A 107 2.11 15.18 8.38
C THR A 107 1.48 15.84 7.16
N ARG A 108 1.86 15.39 5.96
CA ARG A 108 1.37 15.96 4.71
C ARG A 108 -0.13 15.72 4.52
N THR A 109 -0.71 16.49 3.61
CA THR A 109 -2.06 16.25 3.09
C THR A 109 -2.00 15.66 1.69
N ALA A 110 -3.02 14.91 1.32
CA ALA A 110 -3.26 14.45 -0.04
C ALA A 110 -4.71 14.79 -0.41
N THR A 111 -4.96 15.23 -1.63
CA THR A 111 -6.28 15.68 -2.07
C THR A 111 -6.67 15.01 -3.38
N THR A 112 -7.70 14.18 -3.33
CA THR A 112 -8.37 13.61 -4.50
C THR A 112 -9.47 14.57 -4.95
N ILE A 113 -9.40 15.03 -6.20
CA ILE A 113 -10.43 15.83 -6.85
C ILE A 113 -11.23 14.92 -7.77
N ILE A 114 -12.55 14.91 -7.60
CA ILE A 114 -13.49 14.20 -8.45
C ILE A 114 -14.33 15.22 -9.22
N ASP A 115 -14.24 15.21 -10.54
CA ASP A 115 -15.09 16.01 -11.41
C ASP A 115 -16.24 15.14 -11.95
N ASN A 116 -17.46 15.36 -11.48
CA ASN A 116 -18.62 14.58 -11.93
C ASN A 116 -19.01 14.83 -13.40
N SER A 117 -18.59 15.94 -14.00
CA SER A 117 -18.90 16.27 -15.40
C SER A 117 -18.03 15.51 -16.38
N THR A 118 -16.74 15.33 -16.07
CA THR A 118 -15.78 14.59 -16.91
C THR A 118 -15.56 13.15 -16.43
N LYS A 119 -15.97 12.84 -15.19
CA LYS A 119 -15.64 11.60 -14.46
C LYS A 119 -14.14 11.41 -14.21
N GLU A 120 -13.35 12.47 -14.39
CA GLU A 120 -11.92 12.44 -14.14
C GLU A 120 -11.61 12.56 -12.65
N ILE A 121 -10.50 11.93 -12.28
CA ILE A 121 -9.98 11.94 -10.92
C ILE A 121 -8.54 12.42 -10.97
N THR A 122 -8.25 13.44 -10.17
CA THR A 122 -6.93 14.05 -10.07
C THR A 122 -6.45 13.96 -8.63
N GLU A 123 -5.25 13.44 -8.41
CA GLU A 123 -4.62 13.38 -7.09
C GLU A 123 -3.58 14.49 -6.95
N LEU A 124 -3.73 15.31 -5.91
CA LEU A 124 -2.77 16.35 -5.53
C LEU A 124 -2.06 15.92 -4.26
N VAL A 125 -0.76 15.63 -4.37
CA VAL A 125 0.03 15.06 -3.29
C VAL A 125 0.90 16.15 -2.65
N GLY A 126 0.64 16.46 -1.38
CA GLY A 126 1.48 17.39 -0.61
C GLY A 126 2.86 16.83 -0.30
N THR A 127 3.80 17.71 0.05
CA THR A 127 5.16 17.34 0.46
C THR A 127 5.24 17.09 1.96
N SER A 128 6.06 16.12 2.37
CA SER A 128 6.46 15.94 3.76
C SER A 128 7.78 16.66 4.03
N GLU A 129 7.90 17.26 5.21
CA GLU A 129 9.16 17.77 5.74
C GLU A 129 10.00 16.63 6.33
N PRO A 130 11.34 16.78 6.41
CA PRO A 130 12.19 15.79 7.05
C PRO A 130 11.87 15.61 8.52
N ILE A 131 11.92 14.36 9.00
CA ILE A 131 11.98 14.05 10.42
C ILE A 131 13.43 14.17 10.91
N SER A 132 13.61 14.48 12.19
CA SER A 132 14.93 14.56 12.84
C SER A 132 15.58 13.19 13.03
N GLU A 133 16.89 13.16 13.27
CA GLU A 133 17.62 11.92 13.58
C GLU A 133 17.08 11.21 14.83
N PHE A 134 16.67 11.98 15.84
CA PHE A 134 16.07 11.43 17.06
C PHE A 134 14.73 10.73 16.77
N GLU A 135 13.85 11.37 16.01
CA GLU A 135 12.55 10.79 15.60
C GLU A 135 12.74 9.57 14.69
N SER A 136 13.71 9.64 13.78
CA SER A 136 14.13 8.53 12.92
C SER A 136 14.59 7.32 13.74
N LYS A 137 15.43 7.56 14.76
CA LYS A 137 15.86 6.51 15.69
C LYS A 137 14.69 5.91 16.47
N LEU A 138 13.76 6.72 16.97
CA LEU A 138 12.56 6.22 17.67
C LEU A 138 11.71 5.33 16.76
N PHE A 139 11.57 5.68 15.47
CA PHE A 139 10.88 4.86 14.49
C PHE A 139 11.57 3.51 14.28
N VAL A 140 12.90 3.50 14.12
CA VAL A 140 13.69 2.27 13.98
C VAL A 140 13.59 1.39 15.22
N ASP A 141 13.80 1.97 16.41
CA ASP A 141 13.73 1.25 17.69
C ASP A 141 12.35 0.62 17.91
N ALA A 142 11.27 1.33 17.56
CA ALA A 142 9.91 0.80 17.64
C ALA A 142 9.68 -0.38 16.68
N ALA A 143 10.18 -0.29 15.45
CA ALA A 143 10.09 -1.38 14.48
C ALA A 143 10.84 -2.63 14.95
N ILE A 144 12.10 -2.47 15.37
CA ILE A 144 12.96 -3.56 15.85
C ILE A 144 12.33 -4.22 17.08
N LYS A 145 11.81 -3.43 18.02
CA LYS A 145 11.13 -3.97 19.22
C LYS A 145 9.96 -4.89 18.87
N LEU A 146 9.17 -4.55 17.85
CA LEU A 146 8.06 -5.38 17.38
C LEU A 146 8.55 -6.64 16.67
N LEU A 147 9.60 -6.52 15.86
CA LEU A 147 10.17 -7.63 15.09
C LEU A 147 10.90 -8.66 15.95
N CYS A 148 11.53 -8.23 17.04
CA CYS A 148 12.35 -9.09 17.90
C CYS A 148 11.62 -9.58 19.17
N CYS A 149 10.30 -9.35 19.29
CA CYS A 149 9.54 -9.89 20.41
C CYS A 149 9.38 -11.42 20.30
N GLU A 150 9.08 -12.10 21.42
CA GLU A 150 8.94 -13.58 21.46
C GLU A 150 7.94 -14.11 20.42
N GLN A 151 6.85 -13.36 20.19
CA GLN A 151 5.86 -13.64 19.16
C GLN A 151 6.06 -12.70 17.98
N HIS A 152 7.20 -12.84 17.29
CA HIS A 152 7.56 -12.02 16.15
C HIS A 152 6.45 -12.04 15.06
N PRO A 153 6.32 -10.97 14.25
CA PRO A 153 5.34 -10.94 13.18
C PRO A 153 5.58 -12.04 12.14
N LYS A 154 4.50 -12.52 11.55
CA LYS A 154 4.56 -13.45 10.40
C LYS A 154 5.02 -12.75 9.12
N ALA A 155 4.77 -11.45 9.01
CA ALA A 155 5.26 -10.65 7.89
C ALA A 155 5.65 -9.23 8.32
N LEU A 156 6.64 -8.69 7.60
CA LEU A 156 7.04 -7.30 7.57
C LEU A 156 6.72 -6.77 6.17
N SER A 157 5.90 -5.73 6.07
CA SER A 157 5.59 -5.05 4.81
C SER A 157 6.20 -3.65 4.78
N ILE A 158 6.81 -3.30 3.64
CA ILE A 158 7.30 -1.94 3.37
C ILE A 158 6.38 -1.31 2.34
N CYS A 159 5.54 -0.38 2.77
CA CYS A 159 4.47 0.19 1.95
C CYS A 159 4.69 1.68 1.73
N GLY A 160 5.01 2.05 0.49
CA GLY A 160 5.15 3.44 0.06
C GLY A 160 6.55 4.02 0.28
N SER A 161 6.70 5.30 -0.09
CA SER A 161 7.97 6.01 0.03
C SER A 161 8.35 6.25 1.49
N PHE A 162 9.65 6.33 1.74
CA PHE A 162 10.17 6.65 3.06
C PHE A 162 9.98 8.13 3.40
N ALA A 163 9.59 8.43 4.66
CA ALA A 163 9.65 9.82 5.14
C ALA A 163 11.05 10.38 4.91
N LYS A 164 11.12 11.65 4.51
CA LYS A 164 12.41 12.36 4.47
C LYS A 164 13.00 12.35 5.87
N GLY A 165 14.30 12.09 6.00
CA GLY A 165 14.97 11.90 7.30
C GLY A 165 15.06 10.44 7.78
N LEU A 166 14.24 9.52 7.24
CA LEU A 166 14.53 8.08 7.34
C LEU A 166 15.58 7.73 6.28
N SER A 167 16.77 7.34 6.74
CA SER A 167 17.83 6.90 5.85
C SER A 167 17.53 5.50 5.32
N ILE A 168 18.08 5.16 4.17
CA ILE A 168 18.00 3.79 3.66
C ILE A 168 18.67 2.79 4.61
N ASN A 169 19.74 3.19 5.31
CA ASN A 169 20.41 2.36 6.30
C ASN A 169 19.49 2.03 7.47
N SER A 170 18.63 2.97 7.88
CA SER A 170 17.61 2.76 8.91
C SER A 170 16.62 1.67 8.51
N ILE A 171 16.22 1.63 7.24
CA ILE A 171 15.32 0.58 6.74
C ILE A 171 16.03 -0.77 6.64
N VAL A 172 17.26 -0.77 6.15
CA VAL A 172 18.10 -1.98 6.10
C VAL A 172 18.30 -2.57 7.50
N GLU A 173 18.50 -1.73 8.52
CA GLU A 173 18.61 -2.16 9.92
C GLU A 173 17.32 -2.84 10.42
N ILE A 174 16.15 -2.26 10.12
CA ILE A 174 14.85 -2.86 10.45
C ILE A 174 14.71 -4.22 9.77
N VAL A 175 14.99 -4.30 8.46
CA VAL A 175 14.84 -5.54 7.68
C VAL A 175 15.81 -6.63 8.18
N LYS A 176 17.04 -6.28 8.53
CA LYS A 176 18.02 -7.22 9.13
C LYS A 176 17.59 -7.74 10.50
N SER A 177 16.74 -7.02 11.21
CA SER A 177 16.26 -7.39 12.54
C SER A 177 15.05 -8.34 12.51
N LYS A 178 14.45 -8.60 11.33
CA LYS A 178 13.33 -9.53 11.20
C LYS A 178 13.76 -10.96 11.52
N HIS A 179 12.88 -11.75 12.13
CA HIS A 179 13.11 -13.19 12.30
C HIS A 179 13.24 -13.87 10.92
N PRO A 180 14.06 -14.92 10.75
CA PRO A 180 14.20 -15.62 9.46
C PRO A 180 12.87 -16.11 8.87
N GLU A 181 11.90 -16.46 9.72
CA GLU A 181 10.56 -16.92 9.30
C GLU A 181 9.56 -15.77 9.04
N THR A 182 9.93 -14.51 9.33
CA THR A 182 9.09 -13.36 8.98
C THR A 182 9.22 -13.07 7.49
N LEU A 183 8.12 -13.19 6.75
CA LEU A 183 8.05 -12.85 5.33
C LEU A 183 8.32 -11.36 5.10
N LEU A 184 9.15 -11.03 4.11
CA LEU A 184 9.39 -9.66 3.66
C LEU A 184 8.59 -9.35 2.39
N PHE A 185 7.66 -8.41 2.51
CA PHE A 185 6.83 -7.91 1.42
C PHE A 185 7.18 -6.45 1.11
N VAL A 186 7.50 -6.14 -0.14
CA VAL A 186 7.87 -4.79 -0.57
C VAL A 186 6.86 -4.27 -1.60
N ASP A 187 6.22 -3.14 -1.29
CA ASP A 187 5.37 -2.33 -2.17
C ASP A 187 5.83 -0.88 -2.10
N SER A 188 7.07 -0.68 -2.54
CA SER A 188 7.73 0.62 -2.63
C SER A 188 8.76 0.59 -3.75
N VAL A 189 9.11 1.77 -4.27
CA VAL A 189 10.10 1.94 -5.34
C VAL A 189 11.10 3.04 -5.09
N ASP A 190 10.86 3.89 -4.10
CA ASP A 190 11.74 4.99 -3.78
C ASP A 190 12.84 4.47 -2.85
N ARG A 191 14.07 4.36 -3.39
CA ARG A 191 15.28 3.99 -2.66
C ARG A 191 15.18 2.62 -1.99
N ILE A 192 14.65 1.61 -2.69
CA ILE A 192 14.53 0.24 -2.14
C ILE A 192 15.68 -0.69 -2.54
N GLU A 193 16.60 -0.24 -3.39
CA GLU A 193 17.68 -1.05 -3.96
C GLU A 193 18.50 -1.73 -2.86
N ASN A 194 18.93 -0.98 -1.84
CA ASN A 194 19.69 -1.54 -0.71
C ASN A 194 18.88 -2.54 0.14
N VAL A 195 17.54 -2.46 0.13
CA VAL A 195 16.68 -3.48 0.77
C VAL A 195 16.67 -4.74 -0.08
N LEU A 196 16.55 -4.60 -1.40
CA LEU A 196 16.58 -5.72 -2.33
C LEU A 196 17.95 -6.42 -2.37
N GLU A 197 19.05 -5.67 -2.24
CA GLU A 197 20.43 -6.19 -2.15
C GLU A 197 20.66 -7.12 -0.95
N LEU A 198 19.80 -7.09 0.07
CA LEU A 198 19.86 -8.04 1.18
C LEU A 198 19.51 -9.48 0.75
N GLY A 199 18.92 -9.67 -0.44
CA GLY A 199 18.66 -10.98 -1.03
C GLY A 199 17.58 -11.80 -0.31
N ASN A 200 16.77 -11.16 0.53
CA ASN A 200 15.78 -11.79 1.40
C ASN A 200 14.36 -11.23 1.23
N THR A 201 14.09 -10.59 0.09
CA THR A 201 12.74 -10.13 -0.27
C THR A 201 11.94 -11.30 -0.82
N ASP A 202 10.90 -11.72 -0.09
CA ASP A 202 10.04 -12.83 -0.49
C ASP A 202 9.08 -12.41 -1.61
N ILE A 203 8.45 -11.24 -1.48
CA ILE A 203 7.46 -10.75 -2.44
C ILE A 203 7.75 -9.28 -2.77
N LEU A 204 7.95 -8.97 -4.05
CA LEU A 204 7.96 -7.61 -4.57
C LEU A 204 6.68 -7.37 -5.36
N LYS A 205 5.80 -6.51 -4.84
CA LYS A 205 4.65 -5.99 -5.59
C LYS A 205 5.02 -4.64 -6.17
N ILE A 206 4.88 -4.48 -7.48
CA ILE A 206 5.36 -3.30 -8.20
C ILE A 206 4.46 -3.02 -9.40
N ASN A 207 4.32 -1.76 -9.82
CA ASN A 207 3.59 -1.43 -11.05
C ASN A 207 4.49 -1.42 -12.30
N VAL A 208 3.89 -1.34 -13.49
CA VAL A 208 4.62 -1.41 -14.76
C VAL A 208 5.61 -0.26 -14.97
N ASP A 209 5.29 0.96 -14.53
CA ASP A 209 6.17 2.11 -14.68
C ASP A 209 7.31 2.05 -13.67
N GLU A 210 6.97 1.65 -12.45
CA GLU A 210 7.85 1.39 -11.34
C GLU A 210 8.92 0.34 -11.67
N ILE A 211 8.54 -0.81 -12.24
CA ILE A 211 9.49 -1.87 -12.56
C ILE A 211 10.40 -1.50 -13.73
N LYS A 212 9.88 -0.78 -14.73
CA LYS A 212 10.69 -0.26 -15.85
C LYS A 212 11.72 0.73 -15.32
N SER A 213 11.31 1.64 -14.44
CA SER A 213 12.20 2.60 -13.81
C SER A 213 13.29 1.92 -12.98
N LEU A 214 12.94 0.90 -12.18
CA LEU A 214 13.91 0.11 -11.43
C LEU A 214 14.88 -0.63 -12.37
N GLY A 215 14.37 -1.30 -13.40
CA GLY A 215 15.17 -2.00 -14.40
C GLY A 215 16.21 -1.10 -15.07
N LEU A 216 15.83 0.12 -15.46
CA LEU A 216 16.74 1.11 -16.04
C LEU A 216 17.88 1.54 -15.08
N ARG A 217 17.66 1.46 -13.77
CA ARG A 217 18.68 1.84 -12.77
C ARG A 217 19.66 0.71 -12.46
N VAL A 218 19.21 -0.55 -12.55
CA VAL A 218 19.94 -1.70 -11.96
C VAL A 218 20.41 -2.74 -12.98
N LEU A 219 19.91 -2.69 -14.22
CA LEU A 219 20.31 -3.62 -15.27
C LEU A 219 21.23 -2.92 -16.28
N ASP A 220 22.43 -3.47 -16.48
CA ASP A 220 23.48 -2.90 -17.35
C ASP A 220 23.16 -2.96 -18.86
N ASN A 221 22.13 -3.72 -19.28
CA ASN A 221 21.89 -4.07 -20.69
C ASN A 221 20.79 -3.23 -21.36
N LYS A 222 21.17 -2.40 -22.34
CA LYS A 222 20.26 -1.66 -23.23
C LYS A 222 19.37 -2.57 -24.11
N ASP A 223 19.80 -3.80 -24.39
CA ASP A 223 19.02 -4.81 -25.16
C ASP A 223 18.06 -5.66 -24.30
N SER A 224 18.14 -5.57 -22.96
CA SER A 224 17.24 -6.28 -22.04
C SER A 224 15.96 -5.51 -21.71
N ALA A 225 15.81 -4.30 -22.28
CA ALA A 225 14.78 -3.33 -21.97
C ALA A 225 13.45 -3.51 -22.74
N ASP A 226 13.40 -4.39 -23.75
CA ASP A 226 12.25 -4.42 -24.68
C ASP A 226 11.05 -5.25 -24.20
N SER A 227 11.19 -6.06 -23.15
CA SER A 227 10.07 -6.81 -22.58
C SER A 227 10.06 -6.77 -21.06
N THR A 228 8.90 -6.41 -20.48
CA THR A 228 8.65 -6.41 -19.04
C THR A 228 9.05 -7.74 -18.38
N ARG A 229 8.90 -8.88 -19.07
CA ARG A 229 9.30 -10.20 -18.55
C ARG A 229 10.82 -10.33 -18.37
N ASN A 230 11.63 -9.76 -19.27
CA ASN A 230 13.08 -9.77 -19.14
C ASN A 230 13.52 -8.93 -17.93
N ILE A 231 12.92 -7.76 -17.74
CA ILE A 231 13.17 -6.92 -16.57
C ILE A 231 12.83 -7.66 -15.28
N ILE A 232 11.65 -8.32 -15.22
CA ILE A 232 11.24 -9.14 -14.07
C ILE A 232 12.28 -10.23 -13.77
N THR A 233 12.68 -11.03 -14.77
CA THR A 233 13.66 -12.10 -14.54
C THR A 233 15.03 -11.57 -14.13
N GLY A 234 15.47 -10.44 -14.70
CA GLY A 234 16.73 -9.78 -14.34
C GLY A 234 16.72 -9.32 -12.89
N ILE A 235 15.68 -8.60 -12.47
CA ILE A 235 15.50 -8.11 -11.10
C ILE A 235 15.38 -9.27 -10.11
N SER A 236 14.58 -10.30 -10.42
CA SER A 236 14.43 -11.48 -9.55
C SER A 236 15.77 -12.19 -9.34
N LYS A 237 16.57 -12.38 -10.39
CA LYS A 237 17.90 -13.00 -10.28
C LYS A 237 18.90 -12.14 -9.53
N LEU A 238 18.95 -10.83 -9.84
CA LEU A 238 19.89 -9.89 -9.24
C LEU A 238 19.69 -9.79 -7.72
N TYR A 239 18.44 -9.77 -7.28
CA TYR A 239 18.08 -9.54 -5.88
C TYR A 239 17.51 -10.76 -5.16
N ASN A 240 17.59 -11.95 -5.78
CA ASN A 240 17.07 -13.21 -5.24
C ASN A 240 15.59 -13.12 -4.77
N ILE A 241 14.73 -12.48 -5.57
CA ILE A 241 13.32 -12.27 -5.21
C ILE A 241 12.49 -13.47 -5.62
N LYS A 242 11.74 -14.04 -4.67
CA LYS A 242 10.97 -15.26 -4.88
C LYS A 242 9.74 -15.05 -5.76
N TYR A 243 8.96 -14.01 -5.45
CA TYR A 243 7.75 -13.68 -6.20
C TYR A 243 7.74 -12.22 -6.62
N ILE A 244 7.42 -11.95 -7.88
CA ILE A 244 7.19 -10.59 -8.38
C ILE A 244 5.75 -10.49 -8.88
N ALA A 245 4.98 -9.61 -8.23
CA ALA A 245 3.57 -9.36 -8.51
C ALA A 245 3.42 -7.99 -9.18
N LEU A 246 3.30 -7.99 -10.51
CA LEU A 246 3.21 -6.80 -11.34
C LEU A 246 1.75 -6.37 -11.54
N THR A 247 1.45 -5.10 -11.24
CA THR A 247 0.13 -4.49 -11.50
C THR A 247 0.18 -3.46 -12.63
N ASN A 248 -0.88 -3.36 -13.44
CA ASN A 248 -0.94 -2.45 -14.59
C ASN A 248 -2.33 -1.77 -14.74
N GLY A 249 -2.85 -1.25 -13.63
CA GLY A 249 -4.18 -0.62 -13.61
C GLY A 249 -5.27 -1.58 -14.13
N PRO A 250 -6.09 -1.19 -15.11
CA PRO A 250 -7.14 -2.04 -15.67
C PRO A 250 -6.61 -3.08 -16.69
N LEU A 251 -5.33 -3.03 -17.05
CA LEU A 251 -4.70 -3.98 -17.95
C LEU A 251 -4.24 -5.23 -17.20
N ASN A 252 -3.81 -6.24 -17.94
CA ASN A 252 -3.35 -7.50 -17.39
C ASN A 252 -2.24 -7.31 -16.35
N ALA A 253 -2.40 -8.01 -15.22
CA ALA A 253 -1.36 -8.16 -14.22
C ALA A 253 -0.47 -9.36 -14.57
N ILE A 254 0.74 -9.41 -14.01
CA ILE A 254 1.68 -10.52 -14.21
C ILE A 254 2.16 -10.99 -12.85
N PHE A 255 2.14 -12.30 -12.62
CA PHE A 255 2.78 -12.93 -11.48
C PHE A 255 3.95 -13.77 -11.97
N TYR A 256 5.11 -13.61 -11.34
CA TYR A 256 6.31 -14.39 -11.63
C TYR A 256 6.79 -15.13 -10.38
N SER A 257 7.14 -16.41 -10.57
CA SER A 257 7.71 -17.28 -9.54
C SER A 257 9.12 -17.68 -9.93
N SER A 258 10.12 -17.36 -9.09
CA SER A 258 11.51 -17.77 -9.36
C SER A 258 11.73 -19.27 -9.15
N ASP A 259 10.94 -19.91 -8.29
CA ASP A 259 10.99 -21.36 -8.03
C ASP A 259 10.67 -22.17 -9.29
N THR A 260 9.64 -21.76 -10.04
CA THR A 260 9.19 -22.45 -11.27
C THR A 260 9.71 -21.79 -12.54
N GLN A 261 10.20 -20.54 -12.44
CA GLN A 261 10.55 -19.66 -13.55
C GLN A 261 9.39 -19.38 -14.51
N GLU A 262 8.15 -19.47 -14.03
CA GLU A 262 6.95 -19.29 -14.81
C GLU A 262 6.33 -17.91 -14.63
N PHE A 263 5.65 -17.46 -15.69
CA PHE A 263 4.82 -16.26 -15.68
C PHE A 263 3.36 -16.68 -15.77
N THR A 264 2.53 -16.12 -14.90
CA THR A 264 1.07 -16.17 -15.03
C THR A 264 0.58 -14.78 -15.35
N GLU A 265 -0.11 -14.62 -16.48
CA GLU A 265 -0.80 -13.38 -16.82
C GLU A 265 -2.23 -13.46 -16.30
N ILE A 266 -2.68 -12.40 -15.66
CA ILE A 266 -4.00 -12.33 -15.01
C ILE A 266 -4.78 -11.23 -15.71
N GLN A 267 -5.84 -11.62 -16.42
CA GLN A 267 -6.74 -10.70 -17.08
C GLN A 267 -7.71 -10.10 -16.05
N ILE A 268 -7.63 -8.79 -15.88
CA ILE A 268 -8.56 -8.02 -15.05
C ILE A 268 -9.88 -7.83 -15.83
N PRO A 269 -11.05 -8.15 -15.26
CA PRO A 269 -12.32 -7.93 -15.94
C PRO A 269 -12.61 -6.43 -16.07
N ASP A 270 -13.33 -6.06 -17.12
CA ASP A 270 -13.83 -4.69 -17.28
C ASP A 270 -14.91 -4.41 -16.23
N ILE A 271 -14.53 -3.75 -15.15
CA ILE A 271 -15.40 -3.41 -14.04
C ILE A 271 -16.55 -2.45 -14.43
N SER A 272 -16.40 -1.70 -15.52
CA SER A 272 -17.46 -0.83 -16.06
C SER A 272 -18.66 -1.64 -16.54
N SER A 273 -18.41 -2.86 -17.03
CA SER A 273 -19.46 -3.78 -17.45
C SER A 273 -20.21 -4.40 -16.25
N ILE A 274 -19.51 -4.69 -15.16
CA ILE A 274 -20.06 -5.26 -13.91
C ILE A 274 -21.01 -4.27 -13.23
N VAL A 275 -20.71 -2.97 -13.34
CA VAL A 275 -21.57 -1.88 -12.86
C VAL A 275 -22.96 -1.93 -13.48
N SER A 276 -23.03 -2.17 -14.79
CA SER A 276 -24.30 -2.17 -15.53
C SER A 276 -25.26 -3.27 -15.05
N THR A 277 -24.71 -4.34 -14.47
CA THR A 277 -25.47 -5.48 -13.93
C THR A 277 -25.81 -5.35 -12.44
N MET A 278 -25.08 -4.53 -11.67
CA MET A 278 -25.22 -4.50 -10.20
C MET A 278 -26.29 -3.55 -9.67
N GLN A 279 -26.63 -2.44 -10.34
CA GLN A 279 -27.84 -1.64 -10.06
C GLN A 279 -27.97 -0.38 -10.95
N SER A 280 -29.22 0.09 -11.06
CA SER A 280 -29.76 1.24 -11.80
C SER A 280 -29.27 2.63 -11.34
N GLN A 281 -27.97 2.84 -11.22
CA GLN A 281 -27.40 4.17 -10.95
C GLN A 281 -26.78 4.76 -12.22
N GLU A 282 -27.53 5.65 -12.86
CA GLU A 282 -26.95 6.61 -13.81
C GLU A 282 -25.92 7.45 -13.03
N ASN A 283 -24.63 7.31 -13.36
CA ASN A 283 -23.46 8.04 -12.82
C ASN A 283 -22.60 7.35 -11.73
N ILE A 284 -22.08 6.14 -12.00
CA ILE A 284 -20.98 5.60 -11.20
C ILE A 284 -19.65 6.25 -11.62
N VAL A 285 -18.94 6.79 -10.63
CA VAL A 285 -17.56 7.29 -10.76
C VAL A 285 -16.63 6.19 -10.27
N ILE A 286 -15.61 5.86 -11.07
CA ILE A 286 -14.61 4.83 -10.77
C ILE A 286 -13.38 5.52 -10.18
N ASN A 287 -13.06 5.22 -8.91
CA ASN A 287 -11.92 5.80 -8.19
C ASN A 287 -10.75 4.83 -8.04
N PRO A 288 -9.67 4.93 -8.85
CA PRO A 288 -8.55 4.01 -8.75
C PRO A 288 -7.60 4.33 -7.58
N ILE A 289 -7.83 5.41 -6.83
CA ILE A 289 -6.91 5.84 -5.76
C ILE A 289 -6.95 4.83 -4.60
N GLY A 290 -5.77 4.34 -4.24
CA GLY A 290 -5.60 3.35 -3.16
C GLY A 290 -5.82 1.89 -3.59
N CYS A 291 -6.14 1.60 -4.85
CA CYS A 291 -6.34 0.22 -5.33
C CYS A 291 -5.08 -0.63 -5.22
N GLY A 292 -3.89 -0.04 -5.44
CA GLY A 292 -2.61 -0.72 -5.21
C GLY A 292 -2.44 -1.15 -3.75
N ASP A 293 -2.79 -0.27 -2.81
CA ASP A 293 -2.73 -0.53 -1.38
C ASP A 293 -3.75 -1.59 -0.97
N THR A 294 -4.94 -1.58 -1.60
CA THR A 294 -5.96 -2.62 -1.43
C THR A 294 -5.43 -3.99 -1.82
N CYS A 295 -4.80 -4.07 -2.99
CA CYS A 295 -4.17 -5.30 -3.45
C CYS A 295 -3.13 -5.79 -2.44
N SER A 296 -2.23 -4.92 -1.97
CA SER A 296 -1.19 -5.26 -1.01
C SER A 296 -1.75 -5.77 0.32
N GLY A 297 -2.77 -5.08 0.87
CA GLY A 297 -3.43 -5.44 2.13
C GLY A 297 -4.05 -6.83 2.11
N VAL A 298 -4.83 -7.13 1.06
CA VAL A 298 -5.49 -8.42 0.90
C VAL A 298 -4.48 -9.51 0.54
N PHE A 299 -3.60 -9.25 -0.43
CA PHE A 299 -2.62 -10.23 -0.92
C PHE A 299 -1.70 -10.73 0.21
N LEU A 300 -1.03 -9.83 0.93
CA LEU A 300 -0.07 -10.25 1.96
C LEU A 300 -0.75 -11.02 3.09
N ASN A 301 -1.93 -10.58 3.54
CA ASN A 301 -2.61 -11.25 4.63
C ASN A 301 -3.05 -12.66 4.25
N LEU A 302 -3.51 -12.88 3.02
CA LEU A 302 -3.88 -14.22 2.54
C LEU A 302 -2.67 -15.15 2.41
N VAL A 303 -1.51 -14.64 1.97
CA VAL A 303 -0.26 -15.41 2.00
C VAL A 303 0.11 -15.79 3.44
N VAL A 304 -0.03 -14.86 4.38
CA VAL A 304 0.22 -15.08 5.82
C VAL A 304 -0.79 -16.05 6.46
N ASP A 305 -1.95 -16.24 5.85
CA ASP A 305 -2.96 -17.25 6.19
C ASP A 305 -2.70 -18.62 5.54
N GLY A 306 -1.69 -18.73 4.69
CA GLY A 306 -1.27 -19.97 4.04
C GLY A 306 -1.86 -20.18 2.64
N GLU A 307 -2.54 -19.19 2.06
CA GLU A 307 -2.96 -19.25 0.67
C GLU A 307 -1.75 -19.18 -0.28
N LYS A 308 -1.84 -19.86 -1.43
CA LYS A 308 -0.76 -19.82 -2.42
C LYS A 308 -0.58 -18.38 -2.91
N PRO A 309 0.68 -17.90 -3.10
CA PRO A 309 0.94 -16.53 -3.50
C PRO A 309 0.21 -16.06 -4.77
N LEU A 310 0.10 -16.90 -5.80
CA LEU A 310 -0.66 -16.56 -7.00
C LEU A 310 -2.15 -16.36 -6.71
N ASP A 311 -2.79 -17.29 -6.00
CA ASP A 311 -4.22 -17.22 -5.67
C ASP A 311 -4.53 -16.01 -4.78
N ALA A 312 -3.66 -15.76 -3.78
CA ALA A 312 -3.74 -14.60 -2.91
C ALA A 312 -3.58 -13.27 -3.69
N PHE A 313 -2.70 -13.23 -4.70
CA PHE A 313 -2.53 -12.07 -5.57
C PHE A 313 -3.76 -11.83 -6.45
N ILE A 314 -4.35 -12.88 -7.03
CA ILE A 314 -5.59 -12.79 -7.82
C ILE A 314 -6.74 -12.21 -6.97
N ARG A 315 -6.88 -12.66 -5.72
CA ARG A 315 -7.85 -12.08 -4.78
C ARG A 315 -7.52 -10.64 -4.40
N GLY A 316 -6.24 -10.31 -4.24
CA GLY A 316 -5.78 -8.94 -4.06
C GLY A 316 -6.17 -8.02 -5.22
N LEU A 317 -6.02 -8.48 -6.46
CA LEU A 317 -6.46 -7.77 -7.66
C LEU A 317 -7.97 -7.60 -7.68
N ALA A 318 -8.73 -8.63 -7.31
CA ALA A 318 -10.19 -8.53 -7.24
C ALA A 318 -10.66 -7.52 -6.18
N ALA A 319 -9.99 -7.47 -5.03
CA ALA A 319 -10.24 -6.46 -4.00
C ALA A 319 -9.89 -5.05 -4.49
N ALA A 320 -8.76 -4.89 -5.19
CA ALA A 320 -8.37 -3.62 -5.81
C ALA A 320 -9.42 -3.13 -6.82
N SER A 321 -9.89 -4.02 -7.70
CA SER A 321 -10.97 -3.74 -8.63
C SER A 321 -12.29 -3.37 -7.94
N ALA A 322 -12.66 -4.05 -6.85
CA ALA A 322 -13.85 -3.71 -6.06
C ALA A 322 -13.71 -2.36 -5.35
N SER A 323 -12.50 -1.99 -4.91
CA SER A 323 -12.26 -0.70 -4.25
C SER A 323 -12.47 0.49 -5.19
N CYS A 324 -12.40 0.28 -6.50
CA CYS A 324 -12.71 1.31 -7.48
C CYS A 324 -14.15 1.87 -7.38
N PHE A 325 -15.08 1.13 -6.77
CA PHE A 325 -16.46 1.57 -6.57
C PHE A 325 -16.66 2.42 -5.30
N SER A 326 -15.63 2.55 -4.47
CA SER A 326 -15.67 3.42 -3.28
C SER A 326 -15.07 4.79 -3.62
N LEU A 327 -15.90 5.84 -3.59
CA LEU A 327 -15.40 7.21 -3.81
C LEU A 327 -14.51 7.69 -2.66
N ALA A 328 -14.89 7.35 -1.43
CA ALA A 328 -14.11 7.55 -0.21
C ALA A 328 -14.73 6.74 0.94
N PRO A 329 -13.94 6.28 1.92
CA PRO A 329 -12.48 6.33 1.97
C PRO A 329 -11.81 5.48 0.89
N ASN A 330 -10.59 5.86 0.52
CA ASN A 330 -9.73 5.05 -0.36
C ASN A 330 -9.45 3.69 0.29
N SER A 331 -9.15 2.68 -0.54
CA SER A 331 -8.83 1.31 -0.13
C SER A 331 -9.92 0.53 0.61
N LYS A 332 -11.14 1.07 0.69
CA LYS A 332 -12.33 0.36 1.17
C LYS A 332 -13.08 -0.26 -0.01
N PHE A 333 -13.69 -1.42 0.21
CA PHE A 333 -14.44 -2.14 -0.82
C PHE A 333 -15.56 -2.99 -0.21
N ASP A 334 -16.51 -3.40 -1.04
CA ASP A 334 -17.50 -4.43 -0.69
C ASP A 334 -16.95 -5.81 -1.02
N LYS A 335 -16.91 -6.69 -0.01
CA LYS A 335 -16.37 -8.05 -0.15
C LYS A 335 -17.18 -8.91 -1.12
N LYS A 336 -18.51 -8.73 -1.21
CA LYS A 336 -19.34 -9.48 -2.15
C LYS A 336 -18.99 -9.11 -3.59
N ILE A 337 -18.81 -7.81 -3.86
CA ILE A 337 -18.36 -7.33 -5.17
C ILE A 337 -16.97 -7.89 -5.51
N MET A 338 -16.05 -7.90 -4.53
CA MET A 338 -14.74 -8.52 -4.69
C MET A 338 -14.82 -10.02 -5.04
N GLU A 339 -15.70 -10.77 -4.38
CA GLU A 339 -15.91 -12.20 -4.66
C GLU A 339 -16.48 -12.42 -6.08
N GLU A 340 -17.43 -11.61 -6.52
CA GLU A 340 -17.98 -11.66 -7.88
C GLU A 340 -16.92 -11.33 -8.94
N ILE A 341 -16.11 -10.30 -8.73
CA ILE A 341 -14.99 -9.95 -9.61
C ILE A 341 -13.97 -11.09 -9.67
N ASN A 342 -13.67 -11.72 -8.52
CA ASN A 342 -12.71 -12.81 -8.44
C ASN A 342 -13.10 -14.01 -9.33
N LEU A 343 -14.40 -14.31 -9.45
CA LEU A 343 -14.91 -15.36 -10.34
C LEU A 343 -14.72 -15.04 -11.83
N LEU A 344 -14.52 -13.76 -12.17
CA LEU A 344 -14.34 -13.28 -13.55
C LEU A 344 -12.86 -13.13 -13.94
N MET A 345 -11.94 -13.25 -12.98
CA MET A 345 -10.49 -13.23 -13.24
C MET A 345 -10.10 -14.45 -14.08
N LYS A 346 -9.27 -14.23 -15.10
CA LYS A 346 -8.77 -15.31 -15.97
C LYS A 346 -7.25 -15.34 -15.94
N THR A 347 -6.69 -16.53 -15.90
CA THR A 347 -5.25 -16.78 -16.07
C THR A 347 -4.99 -17.44 -17.42
N ASN A 348 -3.83 -17.18 -18.03
CA ASN A 348 -3.40 -17.86 -19.25
C ASN A 348 -2.48 -19.06 -19.00
#